data_AF-A0A1F4DB29-F1
#
_entry.id   AF-A0A1F4DB29-F1
#
_cell.length_a   1.000
_cell.length_b   1.000
_cell.length_c   1.000
_cell.angle_alpha   90.00
_cell.angle_beta   90.00
_cell.angle_gamma   90.00
#
_symmetry.space_group_name_H-M   'P 1'
#
loop_
_entity.id
_entity.type
_entity.pdbx_description
1 polymer ?
#
loop_
_entity_poly.entity_id
_entity_poly.type
_entity_poly.pdbx_seq_one_letter_code
_entity_poly.pdbx_strand_id
1 'polypeptide(L)'
;MVVIDVLNDAGSRELLFNKYGLRKVPVLAKGDQYAIGQMLEPFAKLAGISLDGAEKLSPEQLYRKYEMIFAAGQRYARQFPRVFERVTWHSAQHRRQLVAVLERIGIQPDGPLTASDLAGLPLPERLWE
;
A
#
# COMPACT_ATOMS: atom_id res chain seq x y z
N MET A 1 -23.78 13.08 1.79
CA MET A 1 -22.78 12.06 2.17
C MET A 1 -22.35 12.40 3.58
N VAL A 2 -22.56 11.51 4.55
CA VAL A 2 -22.07 11.72 5.93
C VAL A 2 -20.70 11.07 6.03
N VAL A 3 -19.69 11.84 6.42
CA VAL A 3 -18.35 11.34 6.72
C VAL A 3 -18.27 11.18 8.23
N ILE A 4 -17.90 9.98 8.69
CA ILE A 4 -17.75 9.67 10.10
C ILE A 4 -16.28 9.39 10.35
N ASP A 5 -15.68 10.12 11.27
CA ASP A 5 -14.32 9.86 11.71
C ASP A 5 -14.34 8.75 12.77
N VAL A 6 -14.04 7.52 12.34
CA VAL A 6 -14.03 6.36 13.24
C VAL A 6 -13.02 6.50 14.40
N LEU A 7 -12.00 7.36 14.26
CA LEU A 7 -11.02 7.60 15.31
C LEU A 7 -11.48 8.65 16.33
N ASN A 8 -12.18 9.70 15.87
CA ASN A 8 -12.47 10.88 16.68
C ASN A 8 -13.94 11.00 17.12
N ASP A 9 -14.89 10.41 16.38
CA ASP A 9 -16.32 10.52 16.66
C ASP A 9 -16.77 9.40 17.62
N ALA A 10 -17.34 9.77 18.77
CA ALA A 10 -17.79 8.82 19.78
C ALA A 10 -18.85 7.83 19.26
N GLY A 11 -18.70 6.54 19.57
CA GLY A 11 -19.63 5.47 19.15
C GLY A 11 -19.45 5.00 17.70
N SER A 12 -18.53 5.59 16.95
CA SER A 12 -18.36 5.31 15.51
C SER A 12 -17.75 3.93 15.22
N ARG A 13 -16.94 3.39 16.13
CA ARG A 13 -16.42 2.02 16.03
C ARG A 13 -17.52 0.99 16.25
N GLU A 14 -18.36 1.20 17.26
CA GLU A 14 -19.53 0.37 17.53
C GLU A 14 -20.52 0.43 16.37
N LEU A 15 -20.76 1.61 15.80
CA LEU A 15 -21.58 1.77 14.60
C LEU A 15 -21.02 0.98 13.41
N LEU A 16 -19.70 1.08 13.15
CA LEU A 16 -19.04 0.34 12.07
C LEU A 16 -19.23 -1.18 12.23
N PHE A 17 -19.04 -1.69 13.44
CA PHE A 17 -19.20 -3.11 13.75
C PHE A 17 -20.67 -3.55 13.70
N ASN A 18 -21.58 -2.83 14.36
CA ASN A 18 -22.98 -3.22 14.45
C ASN A 18 -23.71 -3.09 13.10
N LYS A 19 -23.37 -2.09 12.29
CA LYS A 19 -24.04 -1.84 11.01
C LYS A 19 -23.48 -2.69 9.86
N TYR A 20 -22.16 -2.87 9.79
CA TYR A 20 -21.51 -3.52 8.64
C TYR A 20 -20.73 -4.79 9.00
N GLY A 21 -20.61 -5.14 10.29
CA GLY A 21 -19.79 -6.28 10.74
C GLY A 21 -18.28 -6.04 10.60
N LEU A 22 -17.86 -4.79 10.37
CA LEU A 22 -16.48 -4.46 10.03
C LEU A 22 -15.67 -4.06 11.26
N ARG A 23 -14.40 -4.48 11.29
CA ARG A 23 -13.42 -4.12 12.33
C ARG A 23 -12.25 -3.30 11.80
N LYS A 24 -12.12 -3.20 10.47
CA LYS A 24 -10.99 -2.54 9.81
C LYS A 24 -11.45 -1.29 9.08
N VAL A 25 -10.61 -0.27 9.12
CA VAL A 25 -10.72 1.01 8.41
C VAL A 25 -9.52 1.16 7.46
N PRO A 26 -9.59 1.99 6.40
CA PRO A 26 -10.70 2.88 6.01
C PRO A 26 -11.85 2.16 5.30
N VAL A 27 -13.09 2.62 5.52
CA VAL A 27 -14.31 2.14 4.88
C VAL A 27 -15.12 3.33 4.35
N LEU A 28 -15.60 3.24 3.12
CA LEU A 28 -16.64 4.12 2.58
C LEU A 28 -17.98 3.38 2.63
N ALA A 29 -19.05 4.05 3.07
CA ALA A 29 -20.38 3.44 3.11
C ALA A 29 -21.46 4.36 2.53
N LYS A 30 -22.45 3.77 1.86
CA LYS A 30 -23.63 4.43 1.30
C LYS A 30 -24.87 3.57 1.58
N GLY A 31 -25.71 4.03 2.51
CA GLY A 31 -26.87 3.26 2.96
C GLY A 31 -26.41 1.97 3.66
N ASP A 32 -26.74 0.83 3.07
CA ASP A 32 -26.35 -0.51 3.55
C ASP A 32 -25.18 -1.11 2.77
N GLN A 33 -24.68 -0.41 1.76
CA GLN A 33 -23.53 -0.83 0.96
C GLN A 33 -22.23 -0.19 1.50
N TYR A 34 -21.11 -0.91 1.38
CA TYR A 34 -19.81 -0.40 1.78
C TYR A 34 -18.68 -0.90 0.86
N ALA A 35 -17.53 -0.23 0.93
CA ALA A 35 -16.28 -0.58 0.28
C ALA A 35 -15.10 -0.33 1.21
N ILE A 36 -14.11 -1.24 1.23
CA ILE A 36 -12.84 -1.04 1.92
C ILE A 36 -11.98 -0.11 1.07
N GLY A 37 -11.46 0.97 1.65
CA GLY A 37 -10.79 2.06 0.91
C GLY A 37 -9.49 1.65 0.19
N GLN A 38 -9.00 0.44 0.42
CA GLN A 38 -7.85 -0.14 -0.29
C GLN A 38 -8.25 -0.86 -1.59
N MET A 39 -9.55 -1.07 -1.83
CA MET A 39 -10.06 -1.78 -3.00
C MET A 39 -10.75 -0.81 -3.97
N LEU A 40 -10.10 -0.58 -5.12
CA LEU A 40 -10.54 0.39 -6.12
C LEU A 40 -11.88 0.02 -6.77
N GLU A 41 -12.08 -1.25 -7.11
CA GLU A 41 -13.29 -1.73 -7.80
C GLU A 41 -14.55 -1.61 -6.92
N PRO A 42 -14.59 -2.12 -5.66
CA PRO A 42 -15.72 -1.91 -4.76
C PRO A 42 -16.02 -0.43 -4.50
N PHE A 43 -14.97 0.40 -4.41
CA PHE A 43 -15.12 1.84 -4.20
C PHE A 43 -15.81 2.51 -5.39
N ALA A 44 -15.34 2.24 -6.61
CA ALA A 44 -15.93 2.81 -7.82
C ALA A 44 -17.39 2.39 -7.99
N LYS A 45 -17.69 1.11 -7.73
CA LYS A 45 -19.06 0.58 -7.72
C LYS A 45 -19.95 1.34 -6.72
N LEU A 46 -19.47 1.56 -5.49
CA LEU A 46 -20.20 2.30 -4.46
C LEU A 46 -20.42 3.77 -4.83
N ALA A 47 -19.43 4.38 -5.48
CA ALA A 47 -19.48 5.75 -5.97
C ALA A 47 -20.34 5.92 -7.24
N GLY A 48 -20.79 4.82 -7.87
CA GLY A 48 -21.47 4.87 -9.16
C GLY A 48 -20.55 5.32 -10.31
N ILE A 49 -19.24 5.19 -10.12
CA ILE A 49 -18.22 5.50 -11.13
C ILE A 49 -18.01 4.24 -11.95
N SER A 50 -18.29 4.31 -13.25
CA SER A 50 -17.84 3.23 -14.14
C SER A 50 -16.33 3.27 -14.24
N LEU A 51 -15.67 2.12 -14.08
CA LEU A 51 -14.24 1.96 -14.31
C LEU A 51 -13.91 1.63 -15.77
N ASP A 52 -14.86 1.83 -16.68
CA ASP A 52 -14.65 1.64 -18.11
C ASP A 52 -13.53 2.58 -18.60
N GLY A 53 -12.50 2.01 -19.23
CA GLY A 53 -11.67 2.76 -20.16
C GLY A 53 -10.30 3.24 -19.69
N ALA A 54 -9.74 2.73 -18.59
CA ALA A 54 -8.28 2.73 -18.50
C ALA A 54 -7.77 1.54 -19.30
N GLU A 55 -7.30 1.78 -20.52
CA GLU A 55 -6.52 0.77 -21.25
C GLU A 55 -5.40 0.31 -20.31
N LYS A 56 -5.44 -0.97 -19.92
CA LYS A 56 -4.49 -1.50 -18.94
C LYS A 56 -3.11 -1.42 -19.56
N LEU A 57 -2.22 -0.69 -18.90
CA LEU A 57 -0.83 -0.59 -19.33
C LEU A 57 -0.22 -1.98 -19.39
N SER A 58 0.56 -2.26 -20.44
CA SER A 58 1.32 -3.49 -20.54
C SER A 58 2.33 -3.59 -19.39
N PRO A 59 2.83 -4.80 -19.05
CA PRO A 59 3.90 -4.96 -18.07
C PRO A 59 5.10 -4.05 -18.35
N GLU A 60 5.49 -3.89 -19.62
CA GLU A 60 6.58 -3.01 -20.05
C GLU A 60 6.27 -1.53 -19.81
N GLN A 61 5.05 -1.09 -20.12
CA GLN A 61 4.63 0.28 -19.84
C GLN A 61 4.58 0.57 -18.34
N LEU A 62 4.10 -0.39 -17.53
CA LEU A 62 4.10 -0.29 -16.08
C LEU A 62 5.54 -0.22 -15.53
N TYR A 63 6.44 -1.05 -16.03
CA TYR A 63 7.84 -1.04 -15.61
C TYR A 63 8.53 0.29 -15.94
N ARG A 64 8.32 0.85 -17.14
CA ARG A 64 8.86 2.18 -17.49
C ARG A 64 8.34 3.28 -16.57
N LYS A 65 7.05 3.23 -16.22
CA LYS A 65 6.48 4.18 -15.23
C LYS A 65 7.08 3.96 -13.84
N TYR A 66 7.28 2.71 -13.44
CA TYR A 66 7.93 2.36 -12.18
C TYR A 66 9.33 2.99 -12.09
N GLU A 67 10.18 2.80 -13.10
CA GLU A 67 11.51 3.43 -13.16
C GLU A 67 11.45 4.96 -13.03
N MET A 68 10.57 5.61 -13.81
CA MET A 68 10.39 7.06 -13.76
C MET A 68 9.98 7.56 -12.37
N ILE A 69 9.03 6.87 -11.72
CA ILE A 69 8.52 7.23 -10.39
C ILE A 69 9.62 7.06 -9.33
N PHE A 70 10.37 5.97 -9.35
CA PHE A 70 11.46 5.74 -8.40
C PHE A 70 12.58 6.78 -8.55
N ALA A 71 12.97 7.10 -9.79
CA ALA A 71 13.93 8.15 -10.05
C ALA A 71 13.45 9.52 -9.54
N ALA A 72 12.16 9.84 -9.68
CA ALA A 72 11.57 11.06 -9.12
C ALA A 72 11.59 11.06 -7.59
N GLY A 73 11.20 9.95 -6.96
CA GLY A 73 11.25 9.79 -5.51
C GLY A 73 12.65 10.02 -4.94
N GLN A 74 13.69 9.51 -5.59
CA GLN A 74 15.09 9.78 -5.21
C GLN A 74 15.48 11.25 -5.33
N ARG A 75 14.95 11.98 -6.33
CA ARG A 75 15.17 13.44 -6.44
C ARG A 75 14.46 14.19 -5.32
N TYR A 76 13.25 13.79 -4.95
CA TYR A 76 12.46 14.46 -3.91
C TYR A 76 13.01 14.18 -2.51
N ALA A 77 13.39 12.94 -2.22
CA ALA A 77 13.99 12.58 -0.93
C ALA A 77 15.24 13.42 -0.62
N ARG A 78 16.07 13.70 -1.63
CA ARG A 78 17.25 14.58 -1.50
C ARG A 78 16.94 16.00 -1.04
N GLN A 79 15.73 16.48 -1.28
CA GLN A 79 15.30 17.82 -0.86
C GLN A 79 14.83 17.84 0.59
N PHE A 80 14.47 16.69 1.16
CA PHE A 80 13.98 16.59 2.53
C PHE A 80 14.70 15.46 3.29
N PRO A 81 15.90 15.72 3.82
CA PRO A 81 16.73 14.65 4.36
C PRO A 81 16.11 13.85 5.52
N ARG A 82 15.18 14.47 6.26
CA ARG A 82 14.49 13.81 7.39
C ARG A 82 13.63 12.61 6.98
N VAL A 83 13.25 12.47 5.70
CA VAL A 83 12.51 11.27 5.26
C VAL A 83 13.41 10.12 4.83
N PHE A 84 14.72 10.36 4.63
CA PHE A 84 15.62 9.30 4.14
C PHE A 84 15.61 8.09 5.06
N GLU A 85 15.61 8.32 6.36
CA GLU A 85 15.62 7.27 7.36
C GLU A 85 14.43 6.31 7.16
N ARG A 86 13.20 6.84 7.25
CA ARG A 86 11.98 6.05 7.07
C ARG A 86 11.83 5.46 5.67
N VAL A 87 12.17 6.22 4.62
CA VAL A 87 12.04 5.76 3.22
C VAL A 87 13.01 4.63 2.92
N THR A 88 14.23 4.68 3.45
CA THR A 88 15.25 3.65 3.26
C THR A 88 14.83 2.36 3.93
N TRP A 89 14.43 2.42 5.20
CA TRP A 89 14.03 1.23 5.97
C TRP A 89 12.78 0.58 5.40
N HIS A 90 11.76 1.39 5.10
CA HIS A 90 10.51 0.88 4.55
C HIS A 90 10.71 0.26 3.17
N SER A 91 11.52 0.89 2.32
CA SER A 91 11.87 0.32 1.02
C SER A 91 12.62 -0.99 1.17
N ALA A 92 13.62 -1.06 2.06
CA ALA A 92 14.38 -2.28 2.34
C ALA A 92 13.47 -3.43 2.82
N GLN A 93 12.51 -3.16 3.71
CA GLN A 93 11.56 -4.18 4.17
C GLN A 93 10.71 -4.75 3.02
N HIS A 94 10.19 -3.89 2.14
CA HIS A 94 9.44 -4.36 0.96
C HIS A 94 10.30 -5.18 0.01
N ARG A 95 11.62 -4.92 -0.05
CA ARG A 95 12.54 -5.72 -0.89
C ARG A 95 12.74 -7.10 -0.28
N ARG A 96 12.90 -7.21 1.04
CA ARG A 96 12.94 -8.50 1.74
C ARG A 96 11.67 -9.31 1.50
N GLN A 97 10.50 -8.66 1.55
CA GLN A 97 9.20 -9.32 1.31
C GLN A 97 9.09 -9.82 -0.13
N LEU A 98 9.51 -9.02 -1.11
CA LEU A 98 9.48 -9.42 -2.51
C LEU A 98 10.42 -10.60 -2.80
N VAL A 99 11.64 -10.59 -2.25
CA VAL A 99 12.60 -11.70 -2.32
C VAL A 99 11.95 -12.99 -1.82
N ALA A 100 11.34 -12.98 -0.63
CA ALA A 100 10.68 -14.17 -0.08
C ALA A 100 9.48 -14.65 -0.93
N VAL A 101 8.75 -13.73 -1.58
CA VAL A 101 7.67 -14.09 -2.51
C VAL A 101 8.23 -14.77 -3.76
N LEU A 102 9.30 -14.22 -4.34
CA LEU A 102 9.97 -14.81 -5.51
C LEU A 102 10.47 -16.23 -5.21
N GLU A 103 11.16 -16.41 -4.09
CA GLU A 103 11.65 -17.71 -3.64
C GLU A 103 10.51 -18.72 -3.43
N ARG A 104 9.41 -18.27 -2.80
CA ARG A 104 8.23 -19.11 -2.56
C ARG A 104 7.58 -19.62 -3.85
N ILE A 105 7.67 -18.86 -4.94
CA ILE A 105 7.16 -19.26 -6.26
C ILE A 105 8.25 -19.87 -7.16
N GLY A 106 9.43 -20.18 -6.61
CA GLY A 106 10.52 -20.84 -7.33
C GLY A 106 11.32 -19.94 -8.28
N ILE A 107 11.20 -18.63 -8.16
CA ILE A 107 11.98 -17.65 -8.94
C ILE A 107 13.19 -17.22 -8.12
N GLN A 108 14.39 -17.40 -8.69
CA GLN A 108 15.60 -16.87 -8.09
C GLN A 108 15.62 -15.35 -8.22
N PRO A 109 15.72 -14.59 -7.11
CA PRO A 109 15.88 -13.15 -7.16
C PRO A 109 17.20 -12.79 -7.87
N ASP A 110 17.14 -11.83 -8.79
CA ASP A 110 18.34 -11.25 -9.39
C ASP A 110 18.93 -10.20 -8.44
N GLY A 111 20.23 -10.34 -8.13
CA GLY A 111 20.97 -9.43 -7.24
C GLY A 111 20.26 -9.11 -5.91
N PRO A 112 19.91 -10.12 -5.07
CA PRO A 112 19.21 -9.85 -3.82
C PRO A 112 20.09 -9.03 -2.87
N LEU A 113 19.43 -8.17 -2.07
CA LEU A 113 20.10 -7.45 -0.99
C LEU A 113 20.69 -8.44 0.02
N THR A 114 21.95 -8.23 0.38
CA THR A 114 22.67 -9.04 1.36
C THR A 114 22.45 -8.53 2.78
N ALA A 115 22.83 -9.34 3.77
CA ALA A 115 22.85 -8.89 5.16
C ALA A 115 23.76 -7.67 5.37
N SER A 116 24.83 -7.54 4.57
CA SER A 116 25.72 -6.39 4.61
C SER A 116 25.06 -5.12 4.10
N ASP A 117 24.24 -5.20 3.04
CA ASP A 117 23.52 -4.05 2.48
C ASP A 117 22.45 -3.50 3.43
N LEU A 118 21.95 -4.35 4.33
CA LEU A 118 20.89 -4.04 5.29
C LEU A 118 21.43 -3.67 6.68
N ALA A 119 22.75 -3.75 6.90
CA ALA A 119 23.36 -3.52 8.19
C ALA A 119 23.09 -2.09 8.70
N GLY A 120 22.67 -1.96 9.96
CA GLY A 120 22.38 -0.67 10.60
C GLY A 120 20.97 -0.12 10.33
N LEU A 121 20.16 -0.77 9.49
CA LEU A 121 18.75 -0.42 9.34
C LEU A 121 17.94 -1.14 10.45
N PRO A 122 17.07 -0.45 11.21
CA PRO A 122 16.23 -1.04 12.25
C PRO A 122 15.02 -1.74 11.62
N LEU A 123 15.31 -2.79 10.86
CA LEU A 123 14.28 -3.62 10.23
C LEU A 123 13.68 -4.57 11.26
N PRO A 124 12.37 -4.87 11.17
CA PRO A 124 11.76 -5.87 12.04
C PRO A 124 12.37 -7.25 11.81
N GLU A 125 12.42 -8.04 12.88
CA GLU A 125 12.89 -9.42 12.83
C GLU A 125 11.97 -10.26 11.92
N ARG A 126 10.65 -10.12 12.07
CA ARG A 126 9.68 -10.84 11.24
C ARG A 126 9.41 -10.09 9.94
N LEU A 127 9.15 -10.87 8.90
CA LEU A 127 9.02 -10.34 7.54
C LEU A 127 7.66 -9.67 7.25
N TRP A 128 6.60 -10.09 7.93
CA TRP A 128 5.20 -9.72 7.61
C TRP A 128 4.47 -9.00 8.76
N GLU A 129 5.22 -8.35 9.64
CA GLU A 129 4.68 -7.54 10.75
C GLU A 129 4.46 -6.08 10.39
#